data_AF-A0A3N1PRE7-F1
#
_entry.id   AF-A0A3N1PRE7-F1
#
_cell.length_a   1.000
_cell.length_b   1.000
_cell.length_c   1.000
_cell.angle_alpha   90.00
_cell.angle_beta   90.00
_cell.angle_gamma   90.00
#
_symmetry.space_group_name_H-M   'P 1'
#
loop_
_entity.id
_entity.type
_entity.pdbx_description
1 polymer ?
#
loop_
_entity_poly.entity_id
_entity_poly.type
_entity_poly.pdbx_seq_one_letter_code
_entity_poly.pdbx_strand_id
1 'polypeptide(L)'
;MKTPEPDYASYQLEELFEAYASINRERFPERFQTIKDAIAAKQKGNYRCCKCDCGAYEASRLYTTTDRLVSREPGRFIAVSCIECGYTEFYRSHKSALSELVDFFIN
;
A
#
# COMPACT_ATOMS: atom_id res chain seq x y z
N MET A 1 -19.49 -29.33 -1.00
CA MET A 1 -19.49 -28.38 0.13
C MET A 1 -19.05 -27.03 -0.41
N LYS A 2 -19.89 -25.99 -0.35
CA LYS A 2 -19.40 -24.62 -0.59
C LYS A 2 -18.53 -24.28 0.62
N THR A 3 -17.25 -24.01 0.41
CA THR A 3 -16.41 -23.47 1.48
C THR A 3 -17.06 -22.18 2.00
N PRO A 4 -17.13 -21.98 3.33
CA PRO A 4 -17.64 -20.73 3.88
C PRO A 4 -16.83 -19.58 3.28
N GLU A 5 -17.53 -18.49 2.95
CA GLU A 5 -16.85 -17.33 2.40
C GLU A 5 -15.97 -16.70 3.49
N PRO A 6 -14.70 -16.41 3.18
CA PRO A 6 -13.80 -15.79 4.14
C PRO A 6 -14.26 -14.37 4.47
N ASP A 7 -14.26 -14.04 5.77
CA ASP A 7 -14.55 -12.68 6.26
C ASP A 7 -13.28 -11.81 6.21
N TYR A 8 -13.04 -11.19 5.06
CA TYR A 8 -11.86 -10.33 4.85
C TYR A 8 -11.82 -9.10 5.78
N ALA A 9 -12.93 -8.66 6.37
CA ALA A 9 -12.92 -7.52 7.29
C ALA A 9 -12.16 -7.83 8.59
N SER A 10 -12.16 -9.10 9.00
CA SER A 10 -11.46 -9.59 10.18
C SER A 10 -9.93 -9.71 9.99
N TYR A 11 -9.47 -9.74 8.74
CA TYR A 11 -8.06 -9.98 8.42
C TYR A 11 -7.18 -8.80 8.84
N GLN A 12 -5.92 -9.10 9.16
CA GLN A 12 -4.85 -8.11 9.27
C GLN A 12 -4.41 -7.65 7.88
N LEU A 13 -3.69 -6.52 7.83
CA LEU A 13 -3.30 -5.90 6.56
C LEU A 13 -2.40 -6.83 5.73
N GLU A 14 -1.48 -7.53 6.37
CA GLU A 14 -0.58 -8.49 5.72
C GLU A 14 -1.37 -9.66 5.11
N GLU A 15 -2.32 -10.22 5.85
CA GLU A 15 -3.20 -11.31 5.38
C GLU A 15 -4.05 -10.87 4.19
N LEU A 16 -4.50 -9.60 4.18
CA LEU A 16 -5.23 -9.02 3.06
C LEU A 16 -4.36 -8.90 1.80
N PHE A 17 -3.09 -8.50 1.94
CA PHE A 17 -2.16 -8.47 0.81
C PHE A 17 -1.86 -9.86 0.25
N GLU A 18 -1.71 -10.86 1.11
CA GLU A 18 -1.56 -12.26 0.69
C GLU A 18 -2.81 -12.76 -0.07
N ALA A 19 -3.99 -12.45 0.44
CA ALA A 19 -5.25 -12.76 -0.24
C ALA A 19 -5.35 -12.04 -1.59
N TYR A 20 -4.97 -10.76 -1.67
CA TYR A 20 -4.97 -9.97 -2.90
C TYR A 20 -4.02 -10.55 -3.96
N ALA A 21 -2.83 -11.00 -3.55
CA ALA A 21 -1.83 -11.56 -4.44
C ALA A 21 -2.20 -12.98 -4.94
N SER A 22 -2.89 -13.77 -4.13
CA SER A 22 -3.21 -15.17 -4.42
C SER A 22 -4.56 -15.38 -5.12
N ILE A 23 -5.47 -14.40 -5.08
CA ILE A 23 -6.81 -14.58 -5.64
C ILE A 23 -6.82 -14.60 -7.17
N ASN A 24 -7.53 -15.58 -7.74
CA ASN A 24 -7.83 -15.57 -9.16
C ASN A 24 -8.94 -14.53 -9.44
N ARG A 25 -8.51 -13.35 -9.90
CA ARG A 25 -9.38 -12.20 -10.20
C ARG A 25 -10.40 -12.44 -11.31
N GLU A 26 -10.12 -13.33 -12.27
CA GLU A 26 -11.07 -13.66 -13.35
C GLU A 26 -12.20 -14.55 -12.83
N ARG A 27 -11.85 -15.49 -11.95
CA ARG A 27 -12.80 -16.44 -11.37
C ARG A 27 -13.62 -15.84 -10.23
N PHE A 28 -13.03 -14.91 -9.48
CA PHE A 28 -13.65 -14.32 -8.28
C PHE A 28 -13.52 -12.79 -8.26
N PRO A 29 -14.14 -12.08 -9.21
CA PRO A 29 -14.02 -10.62 -9.31
C PRO A 29 -14.62 -9.89 -8.10
N GLU A 30 -15.73 -10.40 -7.54
CA GLU A 30 -16.37 -9.79 -6.36
C GLU A 30 -15.47 -9.88 -5.13
N ARG A 31 -14.88 -11.05 -4.88
CA ARG A 31 -13.95 -11.25 -3.76
C ARG A 31 -12.69 -10.40 -3.91
N PHE A 32 -12.18 -10.29 -5.13
CA PHE A 32 -11.05 -9.41 -5.43
C PHE A 32 -11.37 -7.96 -5.04
N GLN A 33 -12.58 -7.48 -5.36
CA GLN A 33 -13.02 -6.15 -4.96
C GLN A 33 -13.18 -6.02 -3.44
N THR A 34 -13.79 -7.00 -2.77
CA THR A 34 -13.91 -7.00 -1.29
C THR A 34 -12.56 -6.93 -0.60
N ILE A 35 -11.56 -7.68 -1.07
CA ILE A 35 -10.19 -7.62 -0.52
C ILE A 35 -9.60 -6.22 -0.71
N LYS A 36 -9.75 -5.62 -1.91
CA LYS A 36 -9.27 -4.26 -2.19
C LYS A 36 -9.90 -3.24 -1.24
N ASP A 37 -11.21 -3.32 -1.05
CA ASP A 37 -11.95 -2.39 -0.18
C ASP A 37 -11.54 -2.58 1.29
N ALA A 38 -11.30 -3.83 1.72
CA ALA A 38 -10.78 -4.13 3.06
C ALA A 38 -9.37 -3.56 3.27
N ILE A 39 -8.48 -3.63 2.27
CA ILE A 39 -7.14 -3.01 2.34
C ILE A 39 -7.28 -1.50 2.51
N ALA A 40 -8.07 -0.84 1.66
CA ALA A 40 -8.30 0.60 1.73
C ALA A 40 -8.85 1.02 3.11
N ALA A 41 -9.83 0.28 3.64
CA ALA A 41 -10.41 0.56 4.95
C ALA A 41 -9.40 0.42 6.11
N LYS A 42 -8.45 -0.52 6.02
CA LYS A 42 -7.42 -0.73 7.06
C LYS A 42 -6.32 0.33 7.05
N GLN A 43 -6.03 0.91 5.89
CA GLN A 43 -4.91 1.84 5.69
C GLN A 43 -5.13 3.24 6.23
N LYS A 44 -6.34 3.57 6.69
CA LYS A 44 -6.73 4.83 7.35
C LYS A 44 -6.19 6.09 6.64
N GLY A 45 -7.01 6.67 5.76
CA GLY A 45 -6.73 7.92 5.06
C GLY A 45 -7.43 7.98 3.69
N ASN A 46 -7.51 9.13 3.03
CA ASN A 46 -8.07 9.25 1.68
C ASN A 46 -6.99 9.08 0.60
N TYR A 47 -6.24 7.97 0.63
CA TYR A 47 -5.38 7.65 -0.51
C TYR A 47 -6.25 7.52 -1.75
N ARG A 48 -5.83 8.18 -2.83
CA ARG A 48 -6.49 8.04 -4.12
C ARG A 48 -5.45 8.06 -5.22
N CYS A 49 -5.32 6.95 -5.91
CA CYS A 49 -4.38 6.84 -7.01
C CYS A 49 -4.75 7.83 -8.12
N CYS A 50 -3.86 8.75 -8.47
CA CYS A 50 -4.08 9.76 -9.50
C CYS A 50 -4.22 9.19 -10.94
N LYS A 51 -3.99 7.89 -11.13
CA LYS A 51 -4.09 7.19 -12.42
C LYS A 51 -5.40 6.42 -12.60
N CYS A 52 -5.88 5.76 -11.55
CA CYS A 52 -6.99 4.80 -11.64
C CYS A 52 -8.01 4.94 -10.51
N ASP A 53 -7.87 5.94 -9.64
CA ASP A 53 -8.81 6.26 -8.56
C ASP A 53 -8.92 5.18 -7.45
N CYS A 54 -8.05 4.17 -7.49
CA CYS A 54 -7.95 3.12 -6.48
C CYS A 54 -7.61 3.71 -5.10
N GLY A 55 -8.33 3.28 -4.07
CA GLY A 55 -8.15 3.71 -2.68
C GLY A 55 -7.16 2.87 -1.86
N ALA A 56 -6.55 1.85 -2.46
CA ALA A 56 -5.61 0.95 -1.77
C ALA A 56 -4.20 1.09 -2.34
N TYR A 57 -3.20 1.07 -1.46
CA TYR A 57 -1.79 1.21 -1.80
C TYR A 57 -0.90 0.22 -1.08
N GLU A 58 0.36 0.12 -1.46
CA GLU A 58 1.42 -0.53 -0.70
C GLU A 58 2.46 0.53 -0.35
N ALA A 59 2.79 0.68 0.94
CA ALA A 59 3.81 1.61 1.39
C ALA A 59 5.09 0.86 1.78
N SER A 60 6.19 1.24 1.15
CA SER A 60 7.52 0.68 1.40
C SER A 60 8.52 1.79 1.72
N ARG A 61 9.44 1.54 2.65
CA ARG A 61 10.52 2.48 2.95
C ARG A 61 11.78 2.10 2.18
N LEU A 62 12.31 3.04 1.41
CA LEU A 62 13.53 2.88 0.63
C LEU A 62 14.67 3.71 1.23
N TYR A 63 15.87 3.16 1.16
CA TYR A 63 17.11 3.84 1.53
C TYR A 63 17.99 3.89 0.30
N THR A 64 18.41 5.08 -0.11
CA THR A 64 19.39 5.20 -1.19
C THR A 64 20.79 4.94 -0.62
N THR A 65 21.45 3.92 -1.11
CA THR A 65 22.89 3.74 -0.93
C THR A 65 23.60 4.62 -1.95
N THR A 66 24.17 5.75 -1.52
CA THR A 66 25.04 6.53 -2.41
C THR A 66 26.43 5.92 -2.37
N ASP A 67 26.91 5.40 -3.50
CA ASP A 67 28.26 4.85 -3.72
C ASP A 67 29.37 5.92 -3.70
N ARG A 68 29.04 7.16 -3.32
CA ARG A 68 29.95 8.30 -3.33
C ARG A 68 30.10 8.87 -1.93
N LEU A 69 31.37 8.93 -1.51
CA LEU A 69 31.98 9.49 -0.30
C LEU A 69 31.62 10.97 0.03
N VAL A 70 30.41 11.47 -0.31
CA VAL A 70 30.06 12.90 -0.26
C VAL A 70 28.67 13.21 0.33
N SER A 71 27.89 12.21 0.76
CA SER A 71 26.66 12.49 1.53
C SER A 71 26.80 12.01 2.99
N ARG A 72 26.55 12.90 3.95
CA ARG A 72 26.67 12.61 5.40
C ARG A 72 25.55 11.70 5.91
N GLU A 73 24.46 11.56 5.16
CA GLU A 73 23.32 10.70 5.50
C GLU A 73 22.70 10.09 4.22
N PRO A 74 22.33 8.79 4.24
CA PRO A 74 21.59 8.18 3.14
C PRO A 74 20.21 8.83 3.00
N GLY A 75 19.77 9.07 1.76
CA GLY A 75 18.41 9.51 1.48
C GLY A 75 17.38 8.47 1.92
N ARG A 76 16.40 8.88 2.71
CA ARG A 76 15.25 8.07 3.12
C ARG A 76 14.05 8.44 2.27
N PHE A 77 13.38 7.46 1.71
CA PHE A 77 12.19 7.65 0.89
C PHE A 77 11.07 6.72 1.33
N ILE A 78 9.83 7.13 1.10
CA ILE A 78 8.65 6.28 1.18
C ILE A 78 8.15 6.14 -0.25
N ALA A 79 8.04 4.90 -0.71
CA ALA A 79 7.36 4.55 -1.93
C ALA A 79 5.92 4.19 -1.59
N VAL A 80 4.95 4.88 -2.19
CA VAL A 80 3.53 4.56 -2.10
C VAL A 80 3.09 4.08 -3.47
N SER A 81 2.79 2.78 -3.59
CA SER A 81 2.47 2.12 -4.85
C SER A 81 1.00 1.74 -4.89
N CYS A 82 0.26 2.14 -5.93
CA CYS A 82 -1.11 1.69 -6.13
C CYS A 82 -1.14 0.18 -6.40
N ILE A 83 -1.95 -0.58 -5.64
CA ILE A 83 -2.02 -2.04 -5.80
C ILE A 83 -2.68 -2.48 -7.11
N GLU A 84 -3.43 -1.58 -7.75
CA GLU A 84 -4.21 -1.86 -8.95
C GLU A 84 -3.43 -1.59 -10.24
N CYS A 85 -2.86 -0.39 -10.39
CA CYS A 85 -2.14 0.00 -11.60
C CYS A 85 -0.62 0.04 -11.45
N GLY A 86 -0.08 -0.11 -10.25
CA GLY A 86 1.37 -0.08 -9.98
C GLY A 86 2.02 1.31 -10.06
N TYR A 87 1.24 2.38 -10.20
CA TYR A 87 1.79 3.74 -10.13
C TYR A 87 2.39 4.00 -8.74
N THR A 88 3.65 4.43 -8.71
CA THR A 88 4.41 4.63 -7.48
C THR A 88 4.82 6.09 -7.32
N GLU A 89 4.49 6.66 -6.16
CA GLU A 89 4.92 7.98 -5.72
C GLU A 89 6.08 7.85 -4.72
N PHE A 90 7.09 8.72 -4.83
CA PHE A 90 8.24 8.73 -3.94
C PHE A 90 8.26 10.01 -3.09
N TYR A 91 8.18 9.84 -1.78
CA TYR A 91 8.23 10.93 -0.81
C TYR A 91 9.58 10.91 -0.09
N ARG A 92 10.35 12.00 -0.18
CA ARG A 92 11.64 12.12 0.52
C ARG A 92 11.42 12.48 1.98
N SER A 93 11.96 11.68 2.90
CA SER A 93 11.89 11.92 4.34
C SER A 93 13.22 12.47 4.88
N HIS A 94 13.18 13.67 5.47
CA HIS A 94 14.38 14.36 5.97
C HIS A 94 14.65 14.16 7.47
N LYS A 95 13.70 13.65 8.29
CA LYS A 95 13.88 13.44 9.74
C LYS A 95 13.03 12.30 10.30
N SER A 96 13.35 11.85 11.51
CA SER A 96 12.78 10.77 12.33
C SER A 96 11.30 10.90 12.73
N ALA A 97 10.50 11.69 12.04
CA ALA A 97 9.06 11.89 12.28
C ALA A 97 8.26 11.30 11.12
N LEU A 98 8.35 9.98 10.99
CA LEU A 98 7.88 9.25 9.80
C LEU A 98 6.44 8.72 9.93
N SER A 99 5.86 8.79 11.12
CA SER A 99 4.47 8.38 11.39
C SER A 99 3.45 9.46 11.08
N GLU A 100 3.78 10.75 11.21
CA GLU A 100 2.78 11.84 11.11
C GLU A 100 2.58 12.41 9.70
N LEU A 101 3.56 12.31 8.80
CA LEU A 101 3.48 12.96 7.47
C LEU A 101 2.72 12.14 6.42
N VAL A 102 2.66 10.81 6.58
CA VAL A 102 1.84 9.96 5.71
C VAL A 102 0.35 10.27 5.92
N ASP A 103 -0.06 10.49 7.17
CA ASP A 103 -1.44 10.88 7.51
C ASP A 103 -1.85 12.25 6.92
N PHE A 104 -0.88 13.15 6.62
CA PHE A 104 -1.20 14.51 6.14
C PHE A 104 -1.46 14.61 4.63
N PHE A 105 -0.76 13.81 3.82
CA PHE A 105 -0.97 13.78 2.35
C PHE A 105 -1.99 12.74 1.91
N ILE A 106 -2.32 11.81 2.80
CA ILE A 106 -3.34 10.78 2.64
C ILE A 106 -4.53 11.13 3.56
N ASN A 107 -4.96 12.41 3.63
CA ASN A 107 -6.14 12.78 4.43
C ASN A 107 -7.41 12.51 3.68
#